data_AF-A0A5N6BUS7-F1
#
_entry.id   AF-A0A5N6BUS7-F1
#
_cell.length_a   1.000
_cell.length_b   1.000
_cell.length_c   1.000
_cell.angle_alpha   90.00
_cell.angle_beta   90.00
_cell.angle_gamma   90.00
#
_symmetry.space_group_name_H-M   'P 1'
#
loop_
_entity.id
_entity.type
_entity.pdbx_description
1 polymer ?
#
loop_
_entity_poly.entity_id
_entity_poly.type
_entity_poly.pdbx_seq_one_letter_code
_entity_poly.pdbx_strand_id
1 'polypeptide(L)'
;MLEDEVLAVLWSRTAPVSPAEVQAELGGSLAYTTIMTTLARLERKGLATRQRSGRGFVYAPAVDEASHTAEAMNELLARRSDRAAVLAQFVSRLSADDEQILQRLLREMDD
;
A
#
# COMPACT_ATOMS: atom_id res chain seq x y z
N MET A 1 -4.77 -6.60 4.00
CA MET A 1 -5.83 -7.24 3.18
C MET A 1 -5.19 -7.76 1.90
N LEU A 2 -5.88 -8.59 1.10
CA LEU A 2 -5.31 -9.09 -0.16
C LEU A 2 -4.89 -7.97 -1.14
N GLU A 3 -5.60 -6.84 -1.16
CA GLU A 3 -5.22 -5.69 -1.99
C GLU A 3 -3.84 -5.14 -1.62
N ASP A 4 -3.54 -5.03 -0.32
CA ASP A 4 -2.24 -4.55 0.19
C ASP A 4 -1.13 -5.56 -0.12
N GLU A 5 -1.41 -6.85 0.01
CA GLU A 5 -0.46 -7.92 -0.34
C GLU A 5 -0.14 -7.91 -1.83
N VAL A 6 -1.14 -7.72 -2.69
CA VAL A 6 -0.93 -7.60 -4.14
C VAL A 6 -0.16 -6.32 -4.46
N LEU A 7 -0.46 -5.18 -3.83
CA LEU A 7 0.31 -3.94 -4.01
C LEU A 7 1.76 -4.09 -3.56
N ALA A 8 2.02 -4.78 -2.45
CA ALA A 8 3.37 -5.08 -1.99
C ALA A 8 4.17 -5.85 -3.04
N VAL A 9 3.54 -6.82 -3.72
CA VAL A 9 4.17 -7.51 -4.86
C VAL A 9 4.41 -6.57 -6.04
N LEU A 10 3.51 -5.62 -6.31
CA LEU A 10 3.75 -4.65 -7.38
C LEU A 10 4.90 -3.68 -7.05
N TRP A 11 5.02 -3.24 -5.80
CA TRP A 11 6.11 -2.36 -5.34
C TRP A 11 7.46 -3.06 -5.28
N SER A 12 7.51 -4.37 -5.03
CA SER A 12 8.76 -5.14 -4.99
C SER A 12 9.38 -5.40 -6.37
N ARG A 13 8.69 -5.02 -7.46
CA ARG A 13 9.09 -5.33 -8.83
C ARG A 13 9.47 -4.07 -9.59
N THR A 14 10.59 -4.14 -10.30
CA THR A 14 11.10 -3.04 -11.13
C THR A 14 10.42 -2.96 -12.51
N ALA A 15 9.66 -4.00 -12.88
CA ALA A 15 8.94 -4.09 -14.15
C ALA A 15 7.49 -4.55 -13.93
N PRO A 16 6.55 -4.21 -14.83
CA PRO A 16 5.17 -4.67 -14.73
C PRO A 16 5.07 -6.19 -14.69
N VAL A 17 4.22 -6.74 -13.81
CA VAL A 17 4.07 -8.19 -13.59
C VAL A 17 2.70 -8.70 -13.99
N SER A 18 2.67 -9.95 -14.46
CA SER A 18 1.43 -10.65 -14.81
C SER A 18 0.69 -11.19 -13.57
N PRO A 19 -0.61 -11.47 -13.66
CA PRO A 19 -1.36 -12.12 -12.57
C PRO A 19 -0.76 -13.46 -12.12
N ALA A 20 -0.12 -14.20 -13.03
CA ALA A 20 0.53 -15.47 -12.70
C ALA A 20 1.80 -15.27 -11.86
N GLU A 21 2.59 -14.23 -12.16
CA GLU A 21 3.75 -13.86 -11.35
C GLU A 21 3.33 -13.38 -9.95
N VAL A 22 2.28 -12.56 -9.87
CA VAL A 22 1.73 -12.14 -8.56
C VAL A 22 1.24 -13.35 -7.76
N GLN A 23 0.56 -14.29 -8.40
CA GLN A 23 0.10 -15.52 -7.76
C GLN A 23 1.27 -16.36 -7.22
N ALA A 24 2.35 -16.47 -8.00
CA ALA A 24 3.54 -17.21 -7.60
C ALA A 24 4.23 -16.56 -6.39
N GLU A 25 4.37 -15.23 -6.38
CA GLU A 25 4.98 -14.48 -5.28
C GLU A 25 4.18 -14.61 -3.98
N LEU A 26 2.86 -14.68 -4.06
CA LEU A 26 1.97 -14.90 -2.92
C LEU A 26 1.88 -16.38 -2.48
N GLY A 27 2.82 -17.22 -2.92
CA GLY A 27 2.92 -18.62 -2.51
C GLY A 27 1.91 -19.57 -3.17
N GLY A 28 1.22 -19.15 -4.23
CA GLY A 28 0.39 -20.02 -5.08
C GLY A 28 -0.89 -20.57 -4.45
N SER A 29 -1.17 -20.26 -3.18
CA SER A 29 -2.35 -20.77 -2.45
C SER A 29 -3.67 -20.12 -2.90
N LEU A 30 -3.58 -18.91 -3.46
CA LEU A 30 -4.72 -18.17 -3.96
C LEU A 30 -5.09 -18.62 -5.37
N ALA A 31 -6.40 -18.69 -5.65
CA ALA A 31 -6.87 -18.96 -7.01
C ALA A 31 -6.48 -17.82 -7.96
N TYR A 32 -6.11 -18.17 -9.20
CA TYR A 32 -5.72 -17.21 -10.24
C TYR A 32 -6.78 -16.12 -10.48
N THR A 33 -8.06 -16.49 -10.47
CA THR A 33 -9.19 -15.55 -10.62
C THR A 33 -9.30 -14.56 -9.45
N THR A 34 -8.89 -14.96 -8.25
CA THR A 34 -8.82 -14.07 -7.07
C THR A 34 -7.74 -13.01 -7.26
N ILE A 35 -6.59 -13.37 -7.83
CA ILE A 35 -5.54 -12.40 -8.19
C ILE A 35 -6.04 -11.46 -9.29
N MET A 36 -6.61 -11.98 -10.37
CA MET A 36 -7.18 -11.16 -11.44
C MET A 36 -8.22 -10.16 -10.95
N THR A 37 -9.17 -10.60 -10.14
CA THR A 37 -10.23 -9.73 -9.61
C THR A 37 -9.70 -8.70 -8.62
N THR A 38 -8.63 -9.01 -7.89
CA THR A 38 -7.95 -8.04 -7.02
C THR A 38 -7.18 -7.00 -7.81
N LEU A 39 -6.41 -7.41 -8.81
CA LEU A 39 -5.72 -6.48 -9.71
C LEU A 39 -6.69 -5.55 -10.45
N ALA A 40 -7.83 -6.06 -10.92
CA ALA A 40 -8.88 -5.25 -11.51
C ALA A 40 -9.55 -4.28 -10.52
N ARG A 41 -9.59 -4.61 -9.22
CA ARG A 41 -10.06 -3.70 -8.17
C ARG A 41 -9.05 -2.57 -7.93
N LEU A 42 -7.76 -2.92 -7.82
CA LEU A 42 -6.69 -1.94 -7.68
C LEU A 42 -6.62 -0.98 -8.87
N GLU A 43 -6.79 -1.50 -10.09
CA GLU A 43 -6.90 -0.69 -11.31
C GLU A 43 -8.06 0.32 -11.22
N ARG A 44 -9.26 -0.14 -10.84
CA ARG A 44 -10.44 0.74 -10.68
C ARG A 44 -10.26 1.78 -9.58
N LYS A 45 -9.49 1.48 -8.54
CA LYS A 45 -9.13 2.41 -7.48
C LYS A 45 -8.02 3.38 -7.87
N GLY A 46 -7.41 3.22 -9.04
CA GLY A 46 -6.27 4.03 -9.47
C GLY A 46 -4.97 3.69 -8.74
N LEU A 47 -4.89 2.54 -8.05
CA LEU A 47 -3.71 2.09 -7.30
C LEU A 47 -2.75 1.24 -8.14
N ALA A 48 -3.23 0.70 -9.26
CA ALA A 48 -2.42 -0.03 -10.23
C ALA A 48 -2.75 0.42 -11.66
N THR A 49 -1.75 0.37 -12.54
CA THR A 49 -1.95 0.52 -13.98
C THR A 49 -1.95 -0.84 -14.65
N ARG A 50 -2.69 -0.98 -15.76
CA ARG A 50 -2.77 -2.21 -16.55
C ARG A 50 -2.30 -1.95 -17.97
N GLN A 51 -1.41 -2.80 -18.47
CA GLN A 51 -0.90 -2.75 -19.85
C GLN A 51 -1.07 -4.10 -20.54
N ARG A 52 -1.41 -4.07 -21.83
CA ARG A 52 -1.56 -5.30 -22.62
C ARG A 52 -0.18 -5.88 -22.94
N SER A 53 0.01 -7.17 -22.69
CA SER A 53 1.24 -7.91 -23.01
C SER A 53 0.88 -9.22 -23.67
N GLY A 54 1.08 -9.29 -24.99
CA GLY A 54 0.64 -10.42 -25.83
C GLY A 54 -0.87 -10.68 -25.72
N ARG A 55 -1.23 -11.87 -25.23
CA ARG A 55 -2.62 -12.30 -25.02
C ARG A 55 -3.16 -11.97 -23.62
N GLY A 56 -2.33 -11.42 -22.73
CA GLY A 56 -2.67 -11.11 -21.35
C GLY A 56 -2.43 -9.65 -20.99
N PHE A 57 -2.34 -9.41 -19.68
CA PHE A 57 -2.07 -8.10 -19.10
C PHE A 57 -0.95 -8.20 -18.06
N VAL A 58 -0.20 -7.13 -17.95
CA VAL A 58 0.76 -6.89 -16.86
C VAL A 58 0.34 -5.64 -16.10
N TYR A 59 0.73 -5.58 -14.83
CA TYR A 59 0.33 -4.54 -13.89
C TYR A 59 1.56 -3.93 -13.23
N ALA A 60 1.49 -2.62 -12.99
CA ALA A 60 2.50 -1.87 -12.25
C ALA A 60 1.81 -0.99 -11.20
N PRO A 61 2.46 -0.66 -10.08
CA PRO A 61 1.87 0.24 -9.10
C PRO A 61 1.68 1.62 -9.72
N ALA A 62 0.55 2.27 -9.43
CA ALA A 62 0.26 3.64 -9.88
C ALA A 62 0.60 4.69 -8.82
N VAL A 63 0.83 4.24 -7.59
CA VAL A 63 1.15 5.05 -6.41
C VAL A 63 2.39 4.45 -5.73
N ASP A 64 3.15 5.25 -4.98
CA ASP A 64 4.22 4.75 -4.13
C ASP A 64 3.68 4.25 -2.78
N GLU A 65 4.39 3.31 -2.17
CA GLU A 65 4.00 2.65 -0.92
C GLU A 65 3.88 3.65 0.25
N ALA A 66 4.83 4.57 0.36
CA ALA A 66 4.88 5.52 1.45
C ALA A 66 3.70 6.49 1.40
N SER A 67 3.43 7.09 0.23
CA SER A 67 2.31 8.00 0.04
C SER A 67 0.97 7.29 0.22
N HIS A 68 0.82 6.07 -0.33
CA HIS A 68 -0.41 5.29 -0.13
C HIS A 68 -0.68 5.01 1.35
N THR A 69 0.35 4.62 2.09
CA THR A 69 0.25 4.35 3.53
C THR A 69 -0.07 5.62 4.33
N ALA A 70 0.61 6.73 4.01
CA ALA A 70 0.38 8.02 4.65
C ALA A 70 -1.05 8.55 4.39
N GLU A 71 -1.57 8.39 3.17
CA GLU A 71 -2.95 8.74 2.83
C GLU A 71 -3.95 7.90 3.63
N ALA A 72 -3.74 6.58 3.73
CA ALA A 72 -4.58 5.71 4.54
C ALA A 72 -4.57 6.08 6.04
N MET A 73 -3.41 6.44 6.60
CA MET A 73 -3.29 6.94 7.98
C MET A 73 -4.08 8.23 8.18
N ASN A 74 -3.97 9.17 7.23
CA ASN A 74 -4.69 10.43 7.25
C ASN A 74 -6.21 10.24 7.18
N GLU A 75 -6.69 9.36 6.28
CA GLU A 75 -8.11 9.02 6.20
C GLU A 75 -8.63 8.41 7.50
N LEU A 76 -7.87 7.50 8.11
CA LEU A 76 -8.27 6.86 9.36
C LEU A 76 -8.44 7.90 10.47
N LEU A 77 -7.51 8.86 10.55
CA LEU A 77 -7.55 9.96 11.51
C LEU A 77 -8.70 10.94 11.21
N ALA A 78 -8.95 11.26 9.95
CA ALA A 78 -10.01 12.18 9.54
C ALA A 78 -11.43 11.67 9.89
N ARG A 79 -11.62 10.36 9.98
CA ARG A 79 -12.90 9.71 10.36
C ARG A 79 -13.16 9.72 11.88
N ARG A 80 -12.34 10.40 12.69
CA ARG A 80 -12.46 10.42 14.16
C ARG A 80 -12.76 11.83 14.67
N SER A 81 -13.68 11.92 15.61
CA SER A 81 -14.10 13.19 16.22
C SER A 81 -13.03 13.79 17.14
N ASP A 82 -12.29 12.93 17.88
CA ASP A 82 -11.19 13.34 18.75
C ASP A 82 -9.84 12.90 18.17
N ARG A 83 -9.33 13.70 17.24
CA ARG A 83 -8.04 13.43 16.57
C ARG A 83 -6.87 13.53 17.55
N ALA A 84 -6.94 14.43 18.52
CA ALA A 84 -5.88 14.64 19.51
C ALA A 84 -5.72 13.40 20.41
N ALA A 85 -6.81 12.82 20.89
CA ALA A 85 -6.76 11.59 21.68
C ALA A 85 -6.19 10.40 20.88
N VAL A 86 -6.56 10.26 19.61
CA VAL A 86 -6.02 9.20 18.73
C VAL A 86 -4.51 9.36 18.53
N LEU A 87 -4.04 10.58 18.25
CA LEU A 87 -2.61 10.86 18.10
C LEU A 87 -1.83 10.62 19.40
N ALA A 88 -2.36 11.06 20.55
CA ALA A 88 -1.73 10.78 21.85
C ALA A 88 -1.63 9.27 22.13
N GLN A 89 -2.67 8.52 21.78
CA GLN A 89 -2.67 7.06 21.94
C GLN A 89 -1.76 6.35 20.94
N PHE A 90 -1.59 6.89 19.73
CA PHE A 90 -0.63 6.39 18.74
C PHE A 90 0.80 6.61 19.19
N VAL A 91 1.15 7.86 19.56
CA VAL A 91 2.49 8.22 20.04
C VAL A 91 2.89 7.41 21.27
N SER A 92 1.97 7.19 22.22
CA SER A 92 2.27 6.37 23.41
C SER A 92 2.48 4.87 23.14
N ARG A 93 2.22 4.39 21.91
CA ARG A 93 2.45 3.00 21.49
C ARG A 93 3.63 2.85 20.54
N LEU A 94 4.30 3.94 20.15
CA LEU A 94 5.47 3.86 19.30
C LEU A 94 6.61 3.14 20.03
N SER A 95 7.46 2.48 19.25
CA SER A 95 8.76 2.05 19.75
C SER A 95 9.63 3.28 20.03
N ALA A 96 10.67 3.11 20.85
CA ALA A 96 11.62 4.21 21.11
C ALA A 96 12.31 4.71 19.83
N ASP A 97 12.54 3.80 18.86
CA ASP A 97 13.16 4.14 17.58
C ASP A 97 12.19 4.94 16.69
N ASP A 98 10.93 4.48 16.57
CA ASP A 98 9.90 5.18 15.79
C ASP A 98 9.57 6.55 16.39
N GLU A 99 9.57 6.68 17.71
CA GLU A 99 9.37 7.96 18.39
C GLU A 99 10.49 8.94 18.05
N GLN A 100 11.75 8.51 18.08
CA GLN A 100 12.89 9.34 17.71
C GLN A 100 12.83 9.77 16.24
N ILE A 101 12.45 8.85 15.34
CA ILE A 101 12.24 9.16 13.92
C ILE A 101 11.16 10.23 13.77
N LEU A 102 10.01 10.05 14.41
CA LEU A 102 8.90 11.00 14.33
C LEU A 102 9.29 12.38 14.88
N GLN A 103 9.95 12.44 16.03
CA GLN A 103 10.42 13.70 16.61
C GLN A 103 11.41 14.42 15.69
N ARG A 104 12.32 13.68 15.04
CA ARG A 104 13.27 14.25 14.09
C ARG A 104 12.55 14.83 12.87
N LEU A 105 11.64 14.08 12.27
CA LEU A 105 10.88 14.52 11.09
C LEU A 105 10.04 15.77 11.39
N LEU A 106 9.39 15.85 12.56
CA LEU A 106 8.62 17.03 12.95
C LEU A 106 9.49 18.28 13.10
N ARG A 107 10.69 18.15 13.67
CA ARG A 107 11.63 19.27 13.78
C ARG A 107 12.13 19.74 12.41
N GLU A 108 12.47 18.81 11.52
CA GLU A 108 12.91 19.13 10.15
C GLU A 108 11.82 19.82 9.31
N MET A 109 10.54 19.70 9.69
CA MET A 109 9.41 20.35 9.00
C MET A 109 9.08 21.74 9.56
N ASP A 110 9.50 22.05 10.79
CA ASP A 110 9.27 23.34 11.43
C ASP A 110 10.38 24.38 11.10
N ASP A 111 11.49 23.94 10.49
CA ASP A 111 12.62 24.74 9.99
C ASP A 111 12.49 25.07 8.49
#